data_AF-A0A497BAJ6-F1
#
_entry.id   AF-A0A497BAJ6-F1
#
_cell.length_a   1.000
_cell.length_b   1.000
_cell.length_c   1.000
_cell.angle_alpha   90.00
_cell.angle_beta   90.00
_cell.angle_gamma   90.00
#
_symmetry.space_group_name_H-M   'P 1'
#
loop_
_entity.id
_entity.type
_entity.pdbx_description
1 polymer ?
#
loop_
_entity_poly.entity_id
_entity_poly.type
_entity_poly.pdbx_seq_one_letter_code
_entity_poly.pdbx_strand_id
1 'polypeptide(L)'
;MYKEIGLEIEAFVLNEDKEIVDPSDYGLPIDESGYLLEVRTDPHRAPHYLFGDIIGRLQQITEELQERSLTIDLVDYHRPTRKEKEKFLIDHGKHPERTFSIYSKTGSINFNLWTAGLHVHFSEESMKYITKDQREITFYNQVNIPFIVRSLDEIFKDQIKRSKRRMGLYRLKTHGFEYRSLPSSVVLVPFYNKDYEAIYRFCQVLYRIFWNS
;
A
#
# COMPACT_ATOMS: atom_id res chain seq x y z
N MET A 1 10.81 9.30 -16.16
CA MET A 1 9.94 10.27 -15.46
C MET A 1 8.65 9.57 -15.07
N TYR A 2 8.25 9.66 -13.81
CA TYR A 2 6.98 9.09 -13.35
C TYR A 2 5.83 10.02 -13.73
N LYS A 3 4.70 9.49 -14.20
CA LYS A 3 3.62 10.33 -14.74
C LYS A 3 2.57 10.70 -13.71
N GLU A 4 2.31 9.78 -12.79
CA GLU A 4 1.25 9.85 -11.79
C GLU A 4 1.65 9.01 -10.58
N ILE A 5 1.21 9.44 -9.40
CA ILE A 5 1.37 8.73 -8.13
C ILE A 5 -0.02 8.33 -7.64
N GLY A 6 -0.16 7.15 -7.03
CA GLY A 6 -1.37 6.69 -6.37
C GLY A 6 -1.09 6.24 -4.94
N LEU A 7 -2.10 6.31 -4.08
CA LEU A 7 -2.09 5.80 -2.71
C LEU A 7 -3.06 4.64 -2.59
N GLU A 8 -2.67 3.64 -1.81
CA GLU A 8 -3.49 2.49 -1.44
C GLU A 8 -3.35 2.25 0.06
N ILE A 9 -4.45 2.23 0.79
CA ILE A 9 -4.49 1.90 2.22
C ILE A 9 -5.19 0.56 2.37
N GLU A 10 -4.52 -0.35 3.04
CA GLU A 10 -5.10 -1.60 3.50
C GLU A 10 -5.61 -1.44 4.94
N ALA A 11 -6.68 -2.13 5.28
CA ALA A 11 -7.20 -2.17 6.64
C ALA A 11 -7.91 -3.49 6.96
N PHE A 12 -8.02 -3.79 8.25
CA PHE A 12 -8.86 -4.88 8.71
C PHE A 12 -10.30 -4.37 8.87
N VAL A 13 -11.28 -5.23 8.59
CA VAL A 13 -12.69 -4.94 8.85
C VAL A 13 -13.11 -5.74 10.07
N LEU A 14 -13.76 -5.08 11.03
CA LEU A 14 -14.21 -5.67 12.28
C LEU A 14 -15.74 -5.64 12.38
N ASN A 15 -16.32 -6.70 12.93
CA ASN A 15 -17.72 -6.72 13.37
C ASN A 15 -17.90 -6.06 14.76
N GLU A 16 -19.13 -6.08 15.29
CA GLU A 16 -19.46 -5.52 16.61
C GLU A 16 -18.68 -6.20 17.76
N ASP A 17 -18.38 -7.48 17.62
CA ASP A 17 -17.59 -8.28 18.57
C ASP A 17 -16.07 -8.07 18.45
N LYS A 18 -15.64 -7.15 17.57
CA LYS A 18 -14.22 -6.87 17.26
C LYS A 18 -13.47 -8.04 16.64
N GLU A 19 -14.19 -8.94 15.99
CA GLU A 19 -13.60 -10.01 15.20
C GLU A 19 -13.33 -9.53 13.76
N ILE A 20 -12.20 -9.94 13.20
CA ILE A 20 -11.88 -9.65 11.80
C ILE A 20 -12.81 -10.45 10.89
N VAL A 21 -13.45 -9.74 9.98
CA VAL A 21 -14.30 -10.31 8.93
C VAL A 21 -13.65 -10.15 7.57
N ASP A 22 -14.07 -11.01 6.64
CA ASP A 22 -13.65 -10.93 5.25
C ASP A 22 -14.42 -9.80 4.55
N PRO A 23 -13.75 -8.77 3.98
CA PRO A 23 -14.46 -7.68 3.32
C PRO A 23 -15.21 -8.13 2.07
N SER A 24 -14.78 -9.23 1.43
CA SER A 24 -15.42 -9.75 0.21
C SER A 24 -16.84 -10.26 0.47
N ASP A 25 -17.12 -10.77 1.68
CA ASP A 25 -18.47 -11.19 2.12
C ASP A 25 -19.48 -10.02 2.08
N TYR A 26 -18.99 -8.78 2.06
CA TYR A 26 -19.78 -7.55 2.03
C TYR A 26 -19.68 -6.79 0.70
N GLY A 27 -19.00 -7.35 -0.31
CA GLY A 27 -18.79 -6.68 -1.60
C GLY A 27 -17.89 -5.44 -1.50
N LEU A 28 -17.05 -5.35 -0.48
CA LEU A 28 -16.10 -4.26 -0.28
C LEU A 28 -14.86 -4.48 -1.16
N PRO A 29 -14.13 -3.40 -1.51
CA PRO A 29 -12.88 -3.55 -2.26
C PRO A 29 -11.83 -4.26 -1.41
N ILE A 30 -11.22 -5.31 -1.98
CA ILE A 30 -10.23 -6.16 -1.31
C ILE A 30 -8.86 -6.05 -1.96
N ASP A 31 -7.82 -6.28 -1.16
CA ASP A 31 -6.46 -6.45 -1.63
C ASP A 31 -6.31 -7.73 -2.47
N GLU A 32 -5.15 -7.90 -3.12
CA GLU A 32 -4.87 -9.12 -3.89
C GLU A 32 -4.82 -10.39 -3.04
N SER A 33 -4.57 -10.26 -1.72
CA SER A 33 -4.63 -11.39 -0.80
C SER A 33 -6.07 -11.76 -0.42
N GLY A 34 -7.02 -10.85 -0.59
CA GLY A 34 -8.45 -11.04 -0.43
C GLY A 34 -9.00 -10.84 0.99
N TYR A 35 -8.15 -10.54 1.98
CA TYR A 35 -8.55 -10.47 3.40
C TYR A 35 -8.43 -9.07 4.02
N LEU A 36 -7.90 -8.11 3.27
CA LEU A 36 -7.80 -6.71 3.69
C LEU A 36 -8.74 -5.86 2.86
N LEU A 37 -9.43 -4.92 3.51
CA LEU A 37 -10.09 -3.82 2.83
C LEU A 37 -9.01 -3.00 2.14
N GLU A 38 -9.19 -2.67 0.87
CA GLU A 38 -8.23 -1.90 0.10
C GLU A 38 -8.88 -0.63 -0.46
N VAL A 39 -8.42 0.53 0.03
CA VAL A 39 -8.91 1.84 -0.40
C VAL A 39 -7.85 2.51 -1.25
N ARG A 40 -8.19 2.83 -2.50
CA ARG A 40 -7.27 3.43 -3.48
C ARG A 40 -7.69 4.84 -3.86
N THR A 41 -6.72 5.73 -4.01
CA THR A 41 -6.93 7.04 -4.67
C THR A 41 -6.99 6.87 -6.18
N ASP A 42 -7.50 7.89 -6.86
CA ASP A 42 -7.17 8.04 -8.27
C ASP A 42 -5.68 8.38 -8.43
N PRO A 43 -5.06 8.08 -9.59
CA PRO A 43 -3.69 8.51 -9.86
C PRO A 43 -3.64 10.03 -10.07
N HIS A 44 -2.71 10.71 -9.38
CA HIS A 44 -2.55 12.17 -9.47
C HIS A 44 -1.12 12.56 -9.83
N ARG A 45 -0.97 13.65 -10.59
CA ARG A 45 0.34 14.26 -10.89
C ARG A 45 0.90 15.11 -9.75
N ALA A 46 0.02 15.57 -8.86
CA ALA A 46 0.37 16.46 -7.76
C ALA A 46 0.09 15.76 -6.42
N PRO A 47 1.15 15.48 -5.61
CA PRO A 47 1.03 14.72 -4.37
C PRO A 47 0.01 15.21 -3.35
N HIS A 48 -0.29 16.51 -3.28
CA HIS A 48 -1.23 17.04 -2.29
C HIS A 48 -2.68 16.61 -2.53
N TYR A 49 -3.07 16.31 -3.77
CA TYR A 49 -4.42 15.81 -4.06
C TYR A 49 -4.65 14.41 -3.51
N LEU A 50 -3.60 13.59 -3.41
CA LEU A 50 -3.68 12.20 -2.94
C LEU A 50 -4.22 12.10 -1.51
N PHE A 51 -3.81 13.02 -0.63
CA PHE A 51 -4.22 12.99 0.78
C PHE A 51 -5.68 13.38 0.96
N GLY A 52 -6.14 14.42 0.26
CA GLY A 52 -7.55 14.80 0.28
C GLY A 52 -8.45 13.68 -0.25
N ASP A 53 -8.02 13.06 -1.35
CA ASP A 53 -8.72 11.94 -1.99
C ASP A 53 -8.82 10.72 -1.06
N ILE A 54 -7.70 10.24 -0.51
CA ILE A 54 -7.72 9.05 0.36
C ILE A 54 -8.53 9.26 1.64
N ILE A 55 -8.47 10.46 2.23
CA ILE A 55 -9.25 10.80 3.43
C ILE A 55 -10.74 10.80 3.11
N GLY A 56 -11.15 11.42 2.00
CA GLY A 56 -12.54 11.45 1.57
C GLY A 56 -13.10 10.05 1.31
N ARG A 57 -12.32 9.18 0.64
CA ARG A 57 -12.70 7.78 0.39
C ARG A 57 -12.80 6.96 1.67
N LEU A 58 -11.87 7.16 2.60
CA LEU A 58 -11.94 6.50 3.91
C LEU A 58 -13.15 6.95 4.73
N GLN A 59 -13.55 8.22 4.64
CA GLN A 59 -14.78 8.69 5.29
C GLN A 59 -16.01 8.00 4.69
N GLN A 60 -16.13 7.99 3.36
CA GLN A 60 -17.24 7.33 2.66
C GLN A 60 -17.35 5.85 3.01
N ILE A 61 -16.23 5.12 2.99
CA ILE A 61 -16.26 3.68 3.28
C ILE A 61 -16.50 3.41 4.77
N THR A 62 -16.07 4.30 5.66
CA THR A 62 -16.40 4.20 7.09
C THR A 62 -17.89 4.38 7.33
N GLU A 63 -18.54 5.34 6.65
CA GLU A 63 -19.99 5.55 6.72
C GLU A 63 -20.74 4.32 6.21
N GLU A 64 -20.34 3.77 5.06
CA GLU A 64 -20.92 2.53 4.50
C GLU A 64 -20.79 1.34 5.46
N LEU A 65 -19.65 1.20 6.12
CA LEU A 65 -19.43 0.13 7.10
C LEU A 65 -20.29 0.30 8.35
N GLN A 66 -20.49 1.53 8.82
CA GLN A 66 -21.33 1.81 9.99
C GLN A 66 -22.79 1.40 9.76
N GLU A 67 -23.34 1.61 8.55
CA GLU A 67 -24.69 1.15 8.18
C GLU A 67 -24.85 -0.38 8.28
N ARG A 68 -23.72 -1.10 8.26
CA ARG A 68 -23.65 -2.57 8.31
C ARG A 68 -23.16 -3.12 9.64
N SER A 69 -23.07 -2.27 10.69
CA SER A 69 -22.48 -2.64 11.99
C SER A 69 -21.02 -3.13 11.88
N LEU A 70 -20.26 -2.60 10.91
CA LEU A 70 -18.85 -2.89 10.71
C LEU A 70 -17.99 -1.66 11.01
N THR A 71 -16.71 -1.89 11.30
CA THR A 71 -15.72 -0.82 11.51
C THR A 71 -14.40 -1.16 10.83
N ILE A 72 -13.61 -0.14 10.51
CA ILE A 72 -12.24 -0.29 10.00
C ILE A 72 -11.28 -0.28 11.19
N ASP A 73 -10.31 -1.19 11.18
CA ASP A 73 -9.18 -1.14 12.08
C ASP A 73 -7.87 -0.99 11.31
N LEU A 74 -7.15 0.08 11.65
CA LEU A 74 -5.88 0.50 11.02
C LEU A 74 -4.71 0.10 11.90
N VAL A 75 -4.83 -1.03 12.59
CA VAL A 75 -3.72 -1.64 13.30
C VAL A 75 -2.64 -2.05 12.32
N ASP A 76 -1.41 -1.79 12.72
CA ASP A 76 -0.21 -2.11 11.94
C ASP A 76 -0.08 -3.62 11.64
N TYR A 77 -0.55 -4.47 12.56
CA TYR A 77 -0.53 -5.91 12.41
C TYR A 77 -1.57 -6.64 13.27
N HIS A 78 -2.06 -7.77 12.75
CA HIS A 78 -2.81 -8.80 13.46
C HIS A 78 -1.98 -10.09 13.55
N ARG A 79 -2.13 -10.81 14.65
CA ARG A 79 -1.57 -12.17 14.79
C ARG A 79 -2.72 -13.17 14.62
N PRO A 80 -2.92 -13.70 13.40
CA PRO A 80 -4.00 -14.65 13.17
C PRO A 80 -3.77 -15.95 13.96
N THR A 81 -4.83 -16.44 14.57
CA THR A 81 -4.96 -17.78 15.10
C THR A 81 -4.82 -18.82 13.98
N ARG A 82 -4.62 -20.08 14.37
CA ARG A 82 -4.56 -21.19 13.40
C ARG A 82 -5.84 -21.31 12.56
N LYS A 83 -7.01 -21.14 13.19
CA LYS A 83 -8.32 -21.24 12.53
C LYS A 83 -8.50 -20.16 11.47
N GLU A 84 -8.13 -18.92 11.78
CA GLU A 84 -8.17 -17.80 10.82
C GLU A 84 -7.24 -18.05 9.63
N LYS A 85 -6.01 -18.55 9.86
CA LYS A 85 -5.09 -18.91 8.77
C LYS A 85 -5.64 -20.02 7.88
N GLU A 86 -6.27 -21.03 8.46
CA GLU A 86 -6.86 -22.15 7.73
C GLU A 86 -8.04 -21.68 6.87
N LYS A 87 -8.95 -20.87 7.44
CA LYS A 87 -10.05 -20.24 6.70
C LYS A 87 -9.51 -19.42 5.52
N PHE A 88 -8.55 -18.53 5.78
CA PHE A 88 -7.91 -17.71 4.76
C PHE A 88 -7.37 -18.51 3.58
N LEU A 89 -6.63 -19.59 3.85
CA LEU A 89 -6.06 -20.43 2.80
C LEU A 89 -7.11 -21.20 2.00
N ILE A 90 -8.28 -21.47 2.57
CA ILE A 90 -9.41 -22.12 1.89
C ILE A 90 -10.10 -21.13 0.95
N ASP A 91 -10.38 -19.93 1.46
CA ASP A 91 -11.20 -18.94 0.76
C ASP A 91 -10.39 -18.20 -0.33
N HIS A 92 -9.12 -17.91 -0.07
CA HIS A 92 -8.26 -17.08 -0.94
C HIS A 92 -7.03 -17.82 -1.50
N GLY A 93 -6.71 -19.01 -1.00
CA GLY A 93 -5.54 -19.76 -1.46
C GLY A 93 -4.20 -19.17 -1.01
N LYS A 94 -3.12 -19.55 -1.70
CA LYS A 94 -1.77 -19.01 -1.49
C LYS A 94 -1.41 -18.08 -2.63
N HIS A 95 -1.30 -16.79 -2.34
CA HIS A 95 -0.74 -15.82 -3.27
C HIS A 95 0.73 -15.57 -2.94
N PRO A 96 1.69 -16.14 -3.70
CA PRO A 96 3.07 -15.72 -3.59
C PRO A 96 3.21 -14.32 -4.18
N GLU A 97 3.02 -13.29 -3.36
CA GLU A 97 3.32 -11.92 -3.77
C GLU A 97 4.81 -11.82 -4.10
N ARG A 98 5.14 -11.38 -5.32
CA ARG A 98 6.53 -11.06 -5.71
C ARG A 98 6.91 -9.69 -5.14
N THR A 99 7.10 -9.65 -3.84
CA THR A 99 7.64 -8.50 -3.12
C THR A 99 9.17 -8.62 -3.08
N PHE A 100 9.84 -7.53 -3.41
CA PHE A 100 11.29 -7.40 -3.45
C PHE A 100 11.78 -6.54 -2.30
N SER A 101 13.09 -6.61 -2.01
CA SER A 101 13.73 -5.73 -1.04
C SER A 101 14.99 -5.12 -1.64
N ILE A 102 15.20 -3.81 -1.43
CA ILE A 102 16.46 -3.15 -1.82
C ILE A 102 17.61 -3.44 -0.85
N TYR A 103 17.32 -3.95 0.35
CA TYR A 103 18.30 -4.22 1.40
C TYR A 103 18.66 -5.71 1.52
N SER A 104 17.99 -6.59 0.78
CA SER A 104 18.17 -8.03 0.92
C SER A 104 17.71 -8.80 -0.32
N LYS A 105 18.28 -9.99 -0.52
CA LYS A 105 18.01 -10.84 -1.70
C LYS A 105 16.57 -11.38 -1.78
N THR A 106 15.83 -11.36 -0.68
CA THR A 106 14.45 -11.85 -0.61
C THR A 106 13.55 -10.85 0.11
N GLY A 107 12.43 -10.47 -0.50
CA GLY A 107 11.38 -9.67 0.12
C GLY A 107 10.39 -10.52 0.93
N SER A 108 10.85 -11.61 1.54
CA SER A 108 9.97 -12.54 2.27
C SER A 108 9.18 -11.80 3.35
N ILE A 109 7.85 -11.82 3.22
CA ILE A 109 6.89 -11.33 4.20
C ILE A 109 6.75 -12.38 5.31
N ASN A 110 6.60 -11.94 6.55
CA ASN A 110 6.39 -12.84 7.68
C ASN A 110 4.93 -13.30 7.71
N PHE A 111 4.62 -14.47 7.17
CA PHE A 111 3.26 -15.05 7.16
C PHE A 111 2.65 -15.33 8.56
N ASN A 112 3.41 -15.10 9.65
CA ASN A 112 2.87 -15.23 11.00
C ASN A 112 2.17 -13.96 11.50
N LEU A 113 2.30 -12.84 10.78
CA LEU A 113 1.61 -11.60 11.06
C LEU A 113 0.88 -11.17 9.80
N TRP A 114 -0.40 -10.86 9.92
CA TRP A 114 -1.12 -10.14 8.90
C TRP A 114 -0.85 -8.66 9.12
N THR A 115 -0.39 -7.94 8.10
CA THR A 115 -0.02 -6.53 8.22
C THR A 115 -0.80 -5.72 7.23
N ALA A 116 -1.40 -4.62 7.67
CA ALA A 116 -2.05 -3.65 6.81
C ALA A 116 -1.04 -2.54 6.43
N GLY A 117 -0.95 -2.20 5.16
CA GLY A 117 -0.01 -1.23 4.61
C GLY A 117 -0.62 0.07 4.11
N LEU A 118 0.23 1.10 4.01
CA LEU A 118 0.07 2.16 3.03
C LEU A 118 1.02 1.86 1.88
N HIS A 119 0.50 1.74 0.68
CA HIS A 119 1.28 1.55 -0.52
C HIS A 119 1.27 2.81 -1.38
N VAL A 120 2.43 3.11 -1.96
CA VAL A 120 2.61 4.26 -2.86
C VAL A 120 2.94 3.73 -4.23
N HIS A 121 2.04 3.95 -5.18
CA HIS A 121 2.19 3.53 -6.56
C HIS A 121 2.81 4.65 -7.36
N PHE A 122 3.82 4.32 -8.16
CA PHE A 122 4.48 5.24 -9.06
C PHE A 122 4.34 4.71 -10.47
N SER A 123 3.61 5.43 -11.33
CA SER A 123 3.48 5.05 -12.74
C SER A 123 4.74 5.46 -13.51
N GLU A 124 5.34 4.51 -14.24
CA GLU A 124 6.50 4.80 -15.07
C GLU A 124 6.12 5.04 -16.52
N GLU A 125 6.79 5.99 -17.16
CA GLU A 125 6.80 6.06 -18.60
C GLU A 125 7.56 4.85 -19.16
N SER A 126 6.83 3.98 -19.86
CA SER A 126 7.42 2.85 -20.55
C SER A 126 7.95 3.26 -21.91
N MET A 127 9.14 2.77 -22.26
CA MET A 127 9.59 2.76 -23.64
C MET A 127 9.20 1.43 -24.27
N LYS A 128 8.39 1.50 -25.32
CA LYS A 128 8.10 0.34 -26.17
C LYS A 128 9.18 0.23 -27.24
N TYR A 129 9.90 -0.87 -27.25
CA TYR A 129 10.82 -1.24 -28.32
C TYR A 129 10.17 -2.33 -29.18
N ILE A 130 10.01 -2.08 -30.47
CA ILE A 130 9.57 -3.11 -31.41
C ILE A 130 10.82 -3.77 -31.98
N THR A 131 10.99 -5.06 -31.71
CA THR A 131 12.10 -5.85 -32.24
C THR A 131 11.97 -6.02 -33.76
N LYS A 132 13.06 -6.41 -34.42
CA LYS A 132 13.07 -6.67 -35.88
C LYS A 132 12.04 -7.72 -36.31
N ASP A 133 11.64 -8.62 -35.41
CA ASP A 133 10.61 -9.64 -35.60
C ASP A 133 9.24 -9.24 -35.01
N GLN A 134 8.97 -7.94 -34.88
CA GLN A 134 7.67 -7.37 -34.51
C GLN A 134 7.19 -7.72 -33.09
N ARG A 135 8.08 -8.13 -32.17
CA ARG A 135 7.73 -8.28 -30.75
C ARG A 135 7.85 -6.95 -30.04
N GLU A 136 6.84 -6.59 -29.26
CA GLU A 136 6.91 -5.44 -28.38
C GLU A 136 7.63 -5.82 -27.07
N ILE A 137 8.74 -5.14 -26.78
CA ILE A 137 9.44 -5.24 -25.49
C ILE A 137 9.27 -3.91 -24.77
N THR A 138 8.67 -3.96 -23.59
CA THR A 138 8.43 -2.78 -22.77
C THR A 138 9.53 -2.63 -21.72
N PHE A 139 10.30 -1.54 -21.82
CA PHE A 139 11.33 -1.19 -20.85
C PHE A 139 10.82 -0.11 -19.89
N TYR A 140 11.04 -0.37 -18.60
CA TYR A 140 10.71 0.53 -17.50
C TYR A 140 12.01 1.14 -16.97
N ASN A 141 11.99 2.44 -16.66
CA ASN A 141 13.15 3.14 -16.10
C ASN A 141 13.28 2.84 -14.60
N GLN A 142 13.67 1.61 -14.27
CA GLN A 142 13.80 1.11 -12.90
C GLN A 142 14.91 1.78 -12.07
N VAL A 143 15.69 2.70 -12.66
CA VAL A 143 16.92 3.25 -12.08
C VAL A 143 16.66 3.98 -10.76
N ASN A 144 15.46 4.53 -10.57
CA ASN A 144 15.14 5.37 -9.40
C ASN A 144 14.48 4.63 -8.23
N ILE A 145 14.11 3.36 -8.38
CA ILE A 145 13.44 2.59 -7.32
C ILE A 145 14.25 2.59 -6.01
N PRO A 146 15.56 2.27 -6.00
CA PRO A 146 16.33 2.24 -4.76
C PRO A 146 16.48 3.62 -4.09
N PHE A 147 16.41 4.71 -4.85
CA PHE A 147 16.46 6.07 -4.32
C PHE A 147 15.13 6.42 -3.64
N ILE A 148 14.01 6.15 -4.31
CA ILE A 148 12.67 6.42 -3.78
C ILE A 148 12.43 5.62 -2.50
N VAL A 149 12.67 4.31 -2.55
CA VAL A 149 12.46 3.41 -1.42
C VAL A 149 13.30 3.85 -0.21
N ARG A 150 14.59 4.16 -0.37
CA ARG A 150 15.44 4.69 0.71
C ARG A 150 14.92 6.01 1.27
N SER A 151 14.46 6.91 0.40
CA SER A 151 14.01 8.23 0.81
C SER A 151 12.76 8.13 1.69
N LEU A 152 11.78 7.32 1.29
CA LEU A 152 10.57 7.10 2.08
C LEU A 152 10.86 6.32 3.37
N ASP A 153 11.70 5.29 3.29
CA ASP A 153 12.12 4.51 4.45
C ASP A 153 12.82 5.34 5.54
N GLU A 154 13.67 6.30 5.17
CA GLU A 154 14.34 7.15 6.15
C GLU A 154 13.39 8.16 6.81
N ILE A 155 12.38 8.68 6.08
CA ILE A 155 11.37 9.57 6.66
C ILE A 155 10.51 8.84 7.69
N PHE A 156 10.09 7.61 7.37
CA PHE A 156 9.14 6.83 8.17
C PHE A 156 9.79 5.69 8.96
N LYS A 157 11.10 5.78 9.16
CA LYS A 157 11.92 4.73 9.77
C LYS A 157 11.34 4.22 11.07
N ASP A 158 10.90 5.13 11.94
CA ASP A 158 10.39 4.80 13.26
C ASP A 158 9.01 4.16 13.19
N GLN A 159 8.14 4.66 12.31
CA GLN A 159 6.80 4.13 12.06
C GLN A 159 6.87 2.71 11.47
N ILE A 160 7.75 2.50 10.47
CA ILE A 160 7.97 1.18 9.85
C ILE A 160 8.49 0.16 10.88
N LYS A 161 9.44 0.58 11.73
CA LYS A 161 9.98 -0.32 12.76
C LYS A 161 8.96 -0.67 13.84
N ARG A 162 8.20 0.31 14.33
CA ARG A 162 7.18 0.10 15.37
C ARG A 162 6.04 -0.80 14.90
N SER A 163 5.67 -0.68 13.63
CA SER A 163 4.65 -1.50 12.97
C SER A 163 5.10 -2.93 12.65
N LYS A 164 6.34 -3.31 12.99
CA LYS A 164 6.95 -4.61 12.63
C LYS A 164 6.98 -4.88 11.13
N ARG A 165 6.84 -3.83 10.31
CA ARG A 165 7.00 -3.90 8.86
C ARG A 165 8.48 -3.87 8.51
N ARG A 166 8.79 -4.33 7.30
CA ARG A 166 10.17 -4.41 6.81
C ARG A 166 10.46 -3.20 5.92
N MET A 167 11.58 -2.54 6.17
CA MET A 167 12.10 -1.50 5.30
C MET A 167 12.56 -2.08 3.96
N GLY A 168 12.50 -1.28 2.92
CA GLY A 168 13.05 -1.58 1.62
C GLY A 168 12.11 -2.34 0.69
N LEU A 169 10.85 -2.54 1.09
CA LEU A 169 9.91 -3.37 0.34
C LEU A 169 9.29 -2.62 -0.83
N TYR A 170 9.31 -3.26 -1.99
CA TYR A 170 8.64 -2.78 -3.17
C TYR A 170 8.15 -3.93 -4.05
N ARG A 171 7.23 -3.63 -4.96
CA ARG A 171 6.70 -4.57 -5.95
C ARG A 171 6.77 -3.94 -7.33
N LEU A 172 7.23 -4.72 -8.31
CA LEU A 172 7.19 -4.31 -9.72
C LEU A 172 5.81 -4.65 -10.28
N LYS A 173 5.18 -3.69 -10.95
CA LYS A 173 3.90 -3.86 -11.63
C LYS A 173 4.07 -3.62 -13.14
N THR A 174 3.07 -4.01 -13.92
CA THR A 174 3.05 -3.81 -15.37
C THR A 174 2.98 -2.35 -15.80
N HIS A 175 2.75 -1.41 -14.87
CA HIS A 175 2.56 0.01 -15.16
C HIS A 175 3.50 0.91 -14.33
N GLY A 176 4.47 0.32 -13.64
CA GLY A 176 5.38 1.04 -12.76
C GLY A 176 5.81 0.19 -11.56
N PHE A 177 5.95 0.81 -10.39
CA PHE A 177 6.27 0.09 -9.17
C PHE A 177 5.47 0.61 -7.98
N GLU A 178 5.44 -0.19 -6.94
CA GLU A 178 4.73 0.10 -5.70
C GLU A 178 5.70 -0.02 -4.52
N TYR A 179 5.77 1.01 -3.70
CA TYR A 179 6.46 0.98 -2.42
C TYR A 179 5.52 0.43 -1.34
N ARG A 180 5.99 -0.56 -0.56
CA ARG A 180 5.15 -1.37 0.36
C ARG A 180 5.61 -1.37 1.82
N SER A 181 6.56 -0.51 2.24
CA SER A 181 7.08 -0.59 3.61
C SER A 181 6.23 0.12 4.66
N LEU A 182 5.36 1.06 4.27
CA LEU A 182 4.65 1.90 5.25
C LEU A 182 3.49 1.16 5.91
N PRO A 183 3.26 1.40 7.21
CA PRO A 183 2.03 0.96 7.86
C PRO A 183 0.84 1.82 7.40
N SER A 184 -0.36 1.22 7.40
CA SER A 184 -1.62 1.91 7.07
C SER A 184 -1.90 3.10 7.99
N SER A 185 -1.47 3.02 9.25
CA SER A 185 -1.62 4.07 10.27
C SER A 185 -0.91 5.39 9.95
N VAL A 186 0.07 5.39 9.04
CA VAL A 186 0.95 6.56 8.80
C VAL A 186 0.23 7.78 8.23
N VAL A 187 -0.91 7.60 7.54
CA VAL A 187 -1.69 8.71 6.96
C VAL A 187 -2.69 9.25 7.97
N LEU A 188 -3.31 8.36 8.73
CA LEU A 188 -4.50 8.68 9.53
C LEU A 188 -4.12 9.20 10.91
N VAL A 189 -3.09 8.63 11.53
CA VAL A 189 -2.62 9.10 12.84
C VAL A 189 -2.21 10.58 12.78
N PRO A 190 -1.42 11.05 11.79
CA PRO A 190 -1.12 12.47 11.65
C PRO A 190 -2.35 13.32 11.32
N PHE A 191 -3.28 12.83 10.51
CA PHE A 191 -4.51 13.56 10.20
C PHE A 191 -5.37 13.80 11.46
N TYR A 192 -5.65 12.75 12.23
CA TYR A 192 -6.44 12.87 13.48
C TYR A 192 -5.70 13.65 14.57
N ASN A 193 -4.37 13.53 14.65
CA ASN A 193 -3.56 14.27 15.62
C ASN A 193 -3.16 15.67 15.14
N LYS A 194 -3.61 16.10 13.95
CA LYS A 194 -3.24 17.38 13.31
C LYS A 194 -1.72 17.58 13.14
N ASP A 195 -0.98 16.49 12.98
CA ASP A 195 0.46 16.49 12.68
C ASP A 195 0.69 16.64 11.16
N TYR A 196 0.39 17.84 10.66
CA TYR A 196 0.52 18.18 9.24
C TYR A 196 1.98 18.20 8.75
N GLU A 197 2.96 18.22 9.66
CA GLU A 197 4.38 18.25 9.32
C GLU A 197 4.83 16.92 8.70
N ALA A 198 4.36 15.77 9.21
CA ALA A 198 4.64 14.46 8.62
C ALA A 198 4.05 14.32 7.21
N ILE A 199 2.81 14.77 7.02
CA ILE A 199 2.13 14.80 5.72
C ILE A 199 2.86 15.74 4.75
N TYR A 200 3.27 16.91 5.24
CA TYR A 200 4.02 17.87 4.44
C TYR A 200 5.37 17.31 3.98
N ARG A 201 6.13 16.65 4.86
CA ARG A 201 7.39 15.98 4.50
C ARG A 201 7.20 14.85 3.49
N PHE A 202 6.14 14.06 3.65
CA PHE A 202 5.77 13.04 2.67
C PHE A 202 5.53 13.67 1.30
N CYS A 203 4.67 14.69 1.24
CA CYS A 203 4.39 15.45 0.01
C CYS A 203 5.68 16.01 -0.60
N GLN A 204 6.54 16.66 0.19
CA GLN A 204 7.81 17.21 -0.30
C GLN A 204 8.71 16.15 -0.93
N VAL A 205 8.79 14.96 -0.34
CA VAL A 205 9.60 13.89 -0.91
C VAL A 205 8.96 13.32 -2.17
N LEU A 206 7.65 13.12 -2.20
CA LEU A 206 6.96 12.77 -3.45
C LEU A 206 7.16 13.83 -4.53
N TYR A 207 7.12 15.11 -4.20
CA TYR A 207 7.40 16.21 -5.12
C TYR A 207 8.84 16.15 -5.65
N ARG A 208 9.82 15.96 -4.77
CA ARG A 208 11.24 15.84 -5.17
C ARG A 208 11.48 14.65 -6.07
N ILE A 209 10.84 13.52 -5.77
CA ILE A 209 10.89 12.32 -6.61
C ILE A 209 10.25 12.62 -7.96
N PHE A 210 9.04 13.17 -7.98
CA PHE A 210 8.27 13.37 -9.20
C PHE A 210 8.88 14.42 -10.15
N TRP A 211 9.50 15.48 -9.62
CA TRP A 211 10.01 16.61 -10.42
C TRP A 211 11.52 16.58 -10.68
N ASN A 212 12.31 15.81 -9.92
CA ASN A 212 13.76 15.71 -10.13
C ASN A 212 14.20 14.36 -10.74
N SER A 213 13.27 13.55 -11.27
CA SER A 213 13.58 12.24 -11.89
C SER A 213 12.91 12.02 -13.25
#